data_AF-A0A1G1G0C8-F1
#
_entry.id   AF-A0A1G1G0C8-F1
#
_cell.length_a   1.000
_cell.length_b   1.000
_cell.length_c   1.000
_cell.angle_alpha   90.00
_cell.angle_beta   90.00
_cell.angle_gamma   90.00
#
_symmetry.space_group_name_H-M   'P 1'
#
loop_
_entity.id
_entity.type
_entity.pdbx_description
1 polymer ?
#
loop_
_entity_poly.entity_id
_entity_poly.type
_entity_poly.pdbx_seq_one_letter_code
_entity_poly.pdbx_strand_id
1 'polypeptide(L)' 'MGYFAILGLIVWAVLMVLIFKKAGYSGLQTIFLFIPIVNVIIFAWFALTEWPIEKEMKELKARLVFSGKDTGFRDKQ' A
#
# COMPACT_ATOMS: atom_id res chain seq x y z
N MET A 1 31.21 9.07 13.47
CA MET A 1 30.04 9.93 13.20
C MET A 1 29.32 9.59 11.89
N GLY A 2 30.01 9.40 10.75
CA GLY A 2 29.36 9.08 9.47
C GLY A 2 28.65 7.72 9.38
N TYR A 3 29.08 6.72 10.14
CA TYR A 3 28.49 5.37 10.12
C TYR A 3 27.01 5.34 10.54
N PHE A 4 26.63 6.11 11.57
CA PHE A 4 25.23 6.20 12.02
C PHE A 4 24.33 6.88 10.98
N ALA A 5 24.86 7.84 10.23
CA ALA A 5 24.12 8.50 9.14
C ALA A 5 23.84 7.51 8.00
N ILE A 6 24.82 6.68 7.64
CA ILE A 6 24.66 5.63 6.63
C ILE A 6 23.64 4.57 7.09
N LEU A 7 23.75 4.12 8.34
CA LEU A 7 22.79 3.20 8.94
C LEU A 7 21.36 3.78 8.93
N GLY A 8 21.20 5.04 9.33
CA GLY A 8 19.90 5.72 9.30
C GLY A 8 19.33 5.82 7.90
N LEU A 9 20.16 6.10 6.89
CA LEU A 9 19.74 6.19 5.49
C LEU A 9 19.30 4.82 4.93
N ILE A 10 20.02 3.75 5.29
CA ILE A 10 19.65 2.37 4.92
C ILE A 10 18.30 1.99 5.56
N VAL A 11 18.14 2.24 6.87
CA VAL A 11 16.89 1.96 7.59
C VAL A 11 15.73 2.74 6.97
N TRP A 12 15.93 4.02 6.67
CA TRP A 12 14.92 4.86 6.03
C TRP A 12 14.51 4.34 4.64
N ALA A 13 15.48 3.97 3.80
CA ALA A 13 15.21 3.39 2.49
C ALA A 13 14.43 2.08 2.57
N VAL A 14 14.80 1.19 3.51
CA VAL A 14 14.09 -0.08 3.73
C VAL A 14 12.65 0.16 4.21
N LEU A 15 12.44 1.10 5.13
CA LEU A 15 11.11 1.44 5.61
C LEU A 15 10.21 1.96 4.47
N MET A 16 10.75 2.81 3.60
CA MET A 16 9.99 3.29 2.43
C MET A 16 9.61 2.14 1.48
N VAL A 17 10.54 1.24 1.18
CA VAL A 17 10.23 0.03 0.36
C VAL A 17 9.13 -0.80 1.00
N LEU A 18 9.16 -1.00 2.32
CA LEU A 18 8.15 -1.77 3.05
C LEU A 18 6.77 -1.10 3.03
N ILE A 19 6.71 0.23 3.17
CA ILE A 19 5.46 1.00 3.08
C ILE A 19 4.86 0.86 1.68
N PHE A 20 5.67 1.01 0.64
CA PHE A 20 5.23 0.87 -0.75
C PHE A 20 4.68 -0.53 -1.06
N LYS A 21 5.35 -1.58 -0.56
CA LYS A 21 4.85 -2.96 -0.68
C LYS A 21 3.53 -3.16 0.06
N LYS A 22 3.36 -2.60 1.27
CA LYS A 22 2.11 -2.68 2.04
C LYS A 22 0.95 -1.93 1.38
N ALA A 23 1.26 -0.84 0.68
CA ALA A 23 0.28 -0.06 -0.06
C ALA A 23 -0.22 -0.75 -1.33
N GLY A 24 0.47 -1.78 -1.82
CA GLY A 24 0.10 -2.50 -3.05
C GLY A 24 0.72 -1.90 -4.32
N TYR A 25 1.71 -1.02 -4.19
CA TYR A 25 2.46 -0.46 -5.32
C TYR A 25 3.54 -1.45 -5.79
N SER A 26 3.77 -1.50 -7.10
CA SER A 26 4.75 -2.44 -7.70
C SER A 26 6.18 -1.99 -7.40
N GLY A 27 7.13 -2.93 -7.29
CA GLY A 27 8.53 -2.63 -6.95
C GLY A 27 9.23 -1.64 -7.89
N LEU A 28 8.66 -1.38 -9.08
CA LEU A 28 9.11 -0.37 -10.05
C LEU A 28 8.79 1.06 -9.62
N GLN A 29 7.69 1.30 -8.88
CA GLN A 29 7.35 2.65 -8.39
C GLN A 29 8.32 3.13 -7.30
N THR A 30 8.98 2.21 -6.62
CA THR A 30 10.05 2.49 -5.66
C THR A 30 11.29 3.13 -6.30
N ILE A 31 11.46 3.07 -7.63
CA ILE A 31 12.57 3.73 -8.33
C ILE A 31 12.39 5.26 -8.35
N PHE A 32 11.15 5.76 -8.37
CA PHE A 32 10.89 7.21 -8.28
C PHE A 32 11.31 7.83 -6.94
N LEU A 33 11.47 6.99 -5.93
CA LEU A 33 11.84 7.33 -4.55
C LEU A 33 13.31 7.77 -4.42
N PHE A 34 14.14 7.49 -5.43
CA PHE A 34 15.55 7.87 -5.47
C PHE A 34 15.76 9.38 -5.69
N ILE A 35 14.72 10.12 -6.09
CA ILE A 35 14.79 11.57 -6.31
C ILE A 35 14.16 12.28 -5.10
N PRO A 36 14.93 12.99 -4.25
CA PRO A 36 14.44 13.54 -2.98
C PRO A 36 13.30 14.55 -3.14
N ILE A 37 13.27 15.30 -4.24
CA ILE A 37 12.18 16.26 -4.54
C ILE A 37 10.88 15.52 -4.87
N VAL A 38 10.98 14.40 -5.59
CA VAL A 38 9.82 13.59 -5.98
C VAL A 38 9.17 12.95 -4.76
N ASN A 39 9.94 12.63 -3.71
CA ASN A 39 9.38 12.09 -2.47
C ASN A 39 8.36 13.01 -1.83
N VAL A 40 8.59 14.33 -1.79
CA VAL A 40 7.64 15.26 -1.16
C VAL A 40 6.30 15.26 -1.89
N ILE A 41 6.33 15.26 -3.22
CA ILE A 41 5.13 15.20 -4.07
C ILE A 41 4.44 13.84 -3.92
N ILE A 42 5.21 12.75 -3.90
CA ILE A 42 4.70 11.39 -3.67
C ILE A 42 4.02 11.30 -2.30
N PHE A 43 4.61 11.84 -1.23
CA PHE A 43 3.98 11.85 0.09
C PHE A 43 2.66 12.61 0.10
N ALA A 44 2.59 13.77 -0.56
CA ALA A 44 1.35 14.51 -0.70
C ALA A 44 0.30 13.72 -1.51
N TRP A 45 0.71 13.07 -2.59
CA TRP A 45 -0.16 12.24 -3.41
C TRP A 45 -0.66 11.00 -2.64
N PHE A 46 0.22 10.32 -1.91
CA PHE A 46 -0.11 9.18 -1.04
C PHE A 46 -1.10 9.53 0.07
N ALA A 47 -1.03 10.74 0.62
CA ALA A 47 -1.93 11.18 1.67
C ALA A 47 -3.34 11.50 1.15
N LEU A 48 -3.46 11.84 -0.14
CA LEU A 48 -4.71 12.28 -0.76
C LEU A 48 -5.37 11.20 -1.64
N THR A 49 -4.61 10.19 -2.04
CA THR A 49 -5.07 9.14 -2.97
C THR A 49 -5.48 7.90 -2.19
N GLU A 50 -6.57 7.25 -2.60
CA GLU A 50 -7.00 5.95 -2.06
C GLU A 50 -6.01 4.85 -2.44
N TRP A 51 -5.61 4.02 -1.48
CA TRP A 51 -4.51 3.08 -1.71
C TRP A 51 -4.99 1.84 -2.50
N PRO A 52 -4.13 1.24 -3.34
CA PRO A 52 -4.47 0.00 -4.06
C PRO A 52 -5.02 -1.09 -3.13
N ILE A 53 -4.42 -1.23 -1.94
CA ILE A 53 -4.85 -2.21 -0.93
C ILE A 53 -6.25 -1.94 -0.36
N GLU A 54 -6.66 -0.67 -0.25
CA GLU A 54 -8.01 -0.31 0.20
C GLU A 54 -9.06 -0.73 -0.83
N LYS A 55 -8.72 -0.59 -2.12
CA LYS A 55 -9.56 -1.08 -3.21
C LYS A 55 -9.73 -2.60 -3.18
N GLU A 56 -8.64 -3.35 -2.99
CA GLU A 56 -8.70 -4.82 -2.86
C GLU A 56 -9.55 -5.25 -1.66
N MET A 57 -9.39 -4.59 -0.51
CA MET A 57 -10.20 -4.84 0.70
C MET A 57 -11.69 -4.57 0.47
N LYS A 58 -12.02 -3.51 -0.27
CA LYS A 58 -13.41 -3.18 -0.62
C LYS A 58 -14.02 -4.22 -1.56
N GLU A 59 -13.27 -4.67 -2.56
CA GLU A 59 -13.71 -5.74 -3.47
C GLU A 59 -13.90 -7.07 -2.73
N LEU A 60 -12.98 -7.44 -1.84
CA LEU A 60 -13.08 -8.64 -1.02
C LEU A 60 -14.30 -8.59 -0.09
N LYS A 61 -14.52 -7.48 0.60
CA LYS A 61 -15.73 -7.27 1.42
C LYS A 61 -17.00 -7.36 0.58
N ALA A 62 -17.03 -6.75 -0.60
CA ALA A 62 -18.20 -6.82 -1.49
C ALA A 62 -18.50 -8.26 -1.94
N ARG A 63 -17.46 -9.05 -2.29
CA ARG A 63 -17.59 -10.47 -2.66
C ARG A 63 -18.08 -11.32 -1.49
N LEU A 64 -17.57 -11.09 -0.28
CA LEU A 64 -18.02 -11.80 0.93
C LEU A 64 -19.48 -11.46 1.28
N VAL A 65 -19.88 -10.19 1.16
CA VAL A 65 -21.28 -9.77 1.34
C VAL A 65 -22.19 -10.41 0.30
N PHE A 66 -21.72 -10.52 -0.95
CA PHE A 66 -22.46 -11.23 -1.99
C PHE A 66 -22.59 -12.70 -1.60
N SER A 67 -21.49 -13.41 -1.35
CA SER A 67 -21.47 -14.85 -1.03
C SER A 67 -22.28 -15.26 0.23
N GLY A 68 -22.36 -14.36 1.23
CA GLY A 68 -23.23 -14.55 2.39
C GLY A 68 -24.73 -14.46 2.07
N LYS A 69 -25.10 -13.81 0.96
CA LYS A 69 -26.49 -13.65 0.52
C LYS A 69 -27.00 -14.89 -0.23
N ASP A 70 -26.14 -15.53 -1.02
CA ASP A 70 -26.48 -16.79 -1.71
C ASP A 70 -26.58 -18.00 -0.78
N THR A 71 -25.81 -18.03 0.32
CA THR A 71 -25.94 -19.08 1.35
C THR A 71 -27.25 -18.98 2.13
N GLY A 72 -27.71 -17.77 2.46
CA GLY A 72 -29.00 -17.56 3.14
C GLY A 72 -30.24 -17.86 2.28
N PHE A 73 -30.11 -17.85 0.95
CA PHE A 73 -31.20 -18.20 0.02
C PHE A 73 -31.32 -19.71 -0.20
N ARG A 74 -30.20 -20.45 -0.07
CA ARG A 74 -30.14 -21.90 -0.32
C ARG A 74 -30.76 -22.74 0.81
N ASP A 75 -30.86 -22.19 2.02
CA ASP A 75 -31.47 -22.83 3.20
C ASP A 75 -33.00 -22.62 3.29
N LYS A 76 -33.59 -21.83 2.39
CA LYS A 76 -35.01 -21.42 2.41
C LYS A 76 -35.86 -22.06 1.30
N GLN A 77 -35.29 -22.96 0.50
CA GLN A 77 -35.94 -23.70 -0.59
C GLN A 77 -36.03 -25.18 -0.23
#